data_AF-A0A9X1UMD5-F1
#
_entry.id   AF-A0A9X1UMD5-F1
#
_cell.length_a   1.000
_cell.length_b   1.000
_cell.length_c   1.000
_cell.angle_alpha   90.00
_cell.angle_beta   90.00
_cell.angle_gamma   90.00
#
_symmetry.space_group_name_H-M   'P 1'
#
loop_
_entity.id
_entity.type
_entity.pdbx_description
1 polymer ?
#
loop_
_entity_poly.entity_id
_entity_poly.type
_entity_poly.pdbx_seq_one_letter_code
_entity_poly.pdbx_strand_id
1 'polypeptide(L)'
;MTASFTWWEKTVEYAFILQTEKKVDFAAPLAGVEERAGDGIFASDSRLVLIEFKRSYDTLSSERGKFANFANAAATLSARDAHHFIVYGYEVQKRDDDKPWLGLAAETYFSAKEPKTLNAMFDAGLSKDSFNAYLDEFLRLKRPDGRSSGTISPTAYASVFGVSKSQGVKTVAMEDYLIHELKYEYTMEPPQNAHEIRLPGMGGRF
;
A
#
# COMPACT_ATOMS: atom_id res chain seq x y z
N MET A 1 5.95 -17.69 -31.25
CA MET A 1 5.33 -17.26 -29.98
C MET A 1 6.21 -16.16 -29.41
N THR A 2 5.75 -14.92 -29.38
CA THR A 2 6.45 -13.83 -28.71
C THR A 2 6.39 -14.09 -27.20
N ALA A 3 7.53 -14.09 -26.52
CA ALA A 3 7.55 -14.24 -25.07
C ALA A 3 6.89 -13.01 -24.44
N SER A 4 5.73 -13.16 -23.80
CA SER A 4 5.09 -12.06 -23.09
C SER A 4 5.80 -11.83 -21.76
N PHE A 5 6.25 -10.60 -21.52
CA PHE A 5 6.85 -10.24 -20.24
C PHE A 5 5.74 -10.24 -19.17
N THR A 6 5.92 -11.00 -18.09
CA THR A 6 4.92 -11.09 -17.01
C THR A 6 5.53 -10.56 -15.73
N TRP A 7 4.85 -9.60 -15.11
CA TRP A 7 5.17 -9.09 -13.78
C TRP A 7 3.98 -9.18 -12.84
N TRP A 8 4.26 -9.06 -11.54
CA TRP A 8 3.26 -9.08 -10.47
C TRP A 8 3.11 -7.67 -9.88
N GLU A 9 2.05 -7.45 -9.09
CA GLU A 9 1.84 -6.19 -8.37
C GLU A 9 3.03 -5.83 -7.48
N LYS A 10 3.59 -6.81 -6.76
CA LYS A 10 4.81 -6.62 -5.96
C LYS A 10 6.03 -6.18 -6.79
N THR A 11 6.08 -6.55 -8.07
CA THR A 11 7.12 -6.07 -9.00
C THR A 11 6.96 -4.59 -9.30
N VAL A 12 5.71 -4.11 -9.43
CA VAL A 12 5.38 -2.69 -9.63
C VAL A 12 5.78 -1.88 -8.40
N GLU A 13 5.46 -2.36 -7.20
CA GLU A 13 5.85 -1.73 -5.93
C GLU A 13 7.38 -1.57 -5.83
N TYR A 14 8.16 -2.64 -6.04
CA TYR A 14 9.62 -2.54 -5.97
C TYR A 14 10.20 -1.64 -7.05
N ALA A 15 9.66 -1.67 -8.27
CA ALA A 15 10.07 -0.75 -9.32
C ALA A 15 9.77 0.70 -8.94
N PHE A 16 8.66 0.98 -8.25
CA PHE A 16 8.32 2.31 -7.75
C PHE A 16 9.33 2.80 -6.72
N ILE A 17 9.71 1.97 -5.75
CA ILE A 17 10.75 2.32 -4.76
C ILE A 17 12.06 2.69 -5.45
N LEU A 18 12.52 1.87 -6.41
CA LEU A 18 13.77 2.12 -7.13
C LEU A 18 13.72 3.41 -7.97
N GLN A 19 12.57 3.72 -8.59
CA GLN A 19 12.43 4.93 -9.41
C GLN A 19 12.29 6.21 -8.57
N THR A 20 11.89 6.08 -7.30
CA THR A 20 11.63 7.21 -6.40
C THR A 20 12.65 7.33 -5.25
N GLU A 21 13.68 6.48 -5.21
CA GLU A 21 14.68 6.38 -4.13
C GLU A 21 15.37 7.70 -3.76
N LYS A 22 15.44 8.65 -4.71
CA LYS A 22 16.09 9.96 -4.51
C LYS A 22 15.16 11.00 -3.86
N LYS A 23 13.87 10.72 -3.78
CA LYS A 23 12.82 11.64 -3.32
C LYS A 23 12.12 11.10 -2.08
N VAL A 24 11.83 9.81 -2.04
CA VAL A 24 11.18 9.15 -0.89
C VAL A 24 12.13 9.12 0.31
N ASP A 25 11.67 9.65 1.44
CA ASP A 25 12.36 9.57 2.73
C ASP A 25 11.59 8.78 3.80
N PHE A 26 10.35 8.39 3.51
CA PHE A 26 9.49 7.58 4.36
C PHE A 26 8.56 6.68 3.53
N ALA A 27 8.30 5.46 4.00
CA ALA A 27 7.50 4.48 3.26
C ALA A 27 6.83 3.45 4.17
N ALA A 28 5.65 3.70 4.72
CA ALA A 28 4.88 2.73 5.51
C ALA A 28 4.01 1.80 4.66
N PRO A 29 4.40 0.53 4.43
CA PRO A 29 3.48 -0.45 3.85
C PRO A 29 2.32 -0.69 4.82
N LEU A 30 1.12 -0.77 4.29
CA LEU A 30 -0.08 -1.06 5.08
C LEU A 30 -0.34 -2.56 5.03
N ALA A 31 -0.67 -3.16 6.18
CA ALA A 31 -0.92 -4.60 6.29
C ALA A 31 -2.15 -4.88 7.17
N GLY A 32 -2.83 -6.01 6.93
CA GLY A 32 -3.96 -6.44 7.76
C GLY A 32 -5.24 -5.62 7.52
N VAL A 33 -5.95 -5.24 8.58
CA VAL A 33 -7.19 -4.42 8.47
C VAL A 33 -6.90 -3.05 7.82
N GLU A 34 -5.64 -2.63 7.84
CA GLU A 34 -5.19 -1.36 7.28
C GLU A 34 -5.02 -1.37 5.76
N GLU A 35 -5.00 -2.54 5.10
CA GLU A 35 -5.06 -2.66 3.62
C GLU A 35 -6.34 -2.01 3.03
N ARG A 36 -7.32 -1.66 3.87
CA ARG A 36 -8.49 -0.87 3.47
C ARG A 36 -8.10 0.53 3.02
N ALA A 37 -6.99 1.09 3.46
CA ALA A 37 -6.57 2.45 3.10
C ALA A 37 -5.85 2.47 1.74
N GLY A 38 -4.96 1.53 1.49
CA GLY A 38 -4.17 1.39 0.28
C GLY A 38 -3.06 0.36 0.54
N ASP A 39 -2.07 0.28 -0.34
CA ASP A 39 -0.95 -0.64 -0.16
C ASP A 39 0.19 -0.01 0.66
N GLY A 40 0.35 1.32 0.60
CA GLY A 40 1.36 2.01 1.40
C GLY A 40 1.19 3.52 1.47
N ILE A 41 1.70 4.10 2.56
CA ILE A 41 1.87 5.53 2.77
C ILE A 41 3.32 5.88 2.51
N PHE A 42 3.59 6.83 1.63
CA PHE A 42 4.95 7.28 1.30
C PHE A 42 5.09 8.76 1.60
N ALA A 43 6.31 9.22 1.84
CA ALA A 43 6.58 10.64 2.05
C ALA A 43 7.89 11.14 1.45
N SER A 44 7.91 12.45 1.26
CA SER A 44 9.09 13.26 1.01
C SER A 44 8.90 14.57 1.77
N ASP A 45 9.86 14.98 2.61
CA ASP A 45 9.82 16.24 3.37
C ASP A 45 8.51 16.41 4.16
N SER A 46 8.12 15.37 4.89
CA SER A 46 6.87 15.29 5.68
C SER A 46 5.56 15.46 4.88
N ARG A 47 5.61 15.35 3.55
CA ARG A 47 4.43 15.34 2.68
C ARG A 47 4.01 13.92 2.36
N LEU A 48 2.92 13.48 2.96
CA LEU A 48 2.38 12.13 2.86
C LEU A 48 1.56 11.96 1.59
N VAL A 49 1.75 10.84 0.91
CA VAL A 49 0.93 10.34 -0.19
C VAL A 49 0.46 8.92 0.11
N LEU A 50 -0.74 8.59 -0.33
CA LEU A 50 -1.31 7.26 -0.26
C LEU A 50 -1.18 6.60 -1.63
N ILE A 51 -0.71 5.35 -1.67
CA ILE A 51 -0.50 4.63 -2.92
C ILE A 51 -1.19 3.27 -2.87
N GLU A 52 -1.97 2.99 -3.91
CA GLU A 52 -2.41 1.65 -4.28
C GLU A 52 -1.56 1.21 -5.48
N PHE A 53 -0.94 0.04 -5.41
CA PHE A 53 -0.25 -0.59 -6.51
C PHE A 53 -1.21 -1.52 -7.27
N LYS A 54 -1.02 -1.58 -8.58
CA LYS A 54 -1.70 -2.53 -9.44
C LYS A 54 -0.75 -3.15 -10.42
N ARG A 55 -0.97 -4.42 -10.72
CA ARG A 55 -0.22 -5.10 -11.80
C ARG A 55 -0.35 -4.34 -13.12
N SER A 56 -1.56 -3.95 -13.50
CA SER A 56 -1.84 -3.26 -14.77
C SER A 56 -3.08 -2.37 -14.66
N TYR A 57 -3.26 -1.50 -15.65
CA TYR A 57 -4.42 -0.61 -15.75
C TYR A 57 -5.77 -1.37 -15.71
N ASP A 58 -5.85 -2.56 -16.31
CA ASP A 58 -7.10 -3.32 -16.38
C ASP A 58 -7.62 -3.77 -14.99
N THR A 59 -6.71 -3.89 -14.02
CA THR A 59 -7.05 -4.27 -12.65
C THR A 59 -7.63 -3.13 -11.81
N LEU A 60 -7.62 -1.88 -12.31
CA LEU A 60 -8.18 -0.72 -11.61
C LEU A 60 -9.69 -0.83 -11.37
N SER A 61 -10.41 -1.54 -12.25
CA SER A 61 -11.85 -1.73 -12.10
C SER A 61 -12.25 -2.41 -10.78
N SER A 62 -11.36 -3.25 -10.22
CA SER A 62 -11.57 -3.93 -8.94
C SER A 62 -11.61 -2.97 -7.74
N GLU A 63 -10.91 -1.83 -7.83
CA GLU A 63 -10.89 -0.79 -6.78
C GLU A 63 -12.27 -0.17 -6.56
N ARG A 64 -13.03 0.02 -7.64
CA ARG A 64 -14.38 0.59 -7.56
C ARG A 64 -15.33 -0.30 -6.75
N GLY A 65 -15.11 -1.61 -6.79
CA GLY A 65 -15.89 -2.60 -6.02
C GLY A 65 -15.72 -2.46 -4.51
N LYS A 66 -14.63 -1.85 -4.03
CA LYS A 66 -14.36 -1.63 -2.60
C LYS A 66 -15.30 -0.60 -1.96
N PHE A 67 -16.12 0.12 -2.74
CA PHE A 67 -17.03 1.16 -2.25
C PHE A 67 -18.49 0.71 -2.31
N ALA A 68 -19.27 1.14 -1.32
CA ALA A 68 -20.72 0.94 -1.34
C ALA A 68 -21.36 1.75 -2.48
N ASN A 69 -20.87 2.99 -2.66
CA ASN A 69 -21.23 3.88 -3.75
C ASN A 69 -19.97 4.64 -4.21
N PHE A 70 -19.30 4.11 -5.25
CA PHE A 70 -18.09 4.73 -5.80
C PHE A 70 -18.36 6.13 -6.36
N ALA A 71 -19.51 6.36 -7.01
CA ALA A 71 -19.83 7.67 -7.56
C ALA A 71 -19.93 8.75 -6.46
N ASN A 72 -20.52 8.41 -5.31
CA ASN A 72 -20.55 9.30 -4.15
C ASN A 72 -19.15 9.54 -3.57
N ALA A 73 -18.33 8.48 -3.47
CA ALA A 73 -16.95 8.62 -3.00
C ALA A 73 -16.12 9.53 -3.92
N ALA A 74 -16.23 9.33 -5.24
CA ALA A 74 -15.57 10.16 -6.24
C ALA A 74 -16.04 11.62 -6.17
N ALA A 75 -17.35 11.87 -6.06
CA ALA A 75 -17.89 13.23 -5.90
C ALA A 75 -17.36 13.92 -4.63
N THR A 76 -17.12 13.14 -3.57
CA THR A 76 -16.67 13.65 -2.26
C THR A 76 -15.15 13.90 -2.19
N LEU A 77 -14.36 13.09 -2.90
CA LEU A 77 -12.90 13.04 -2.70
C LEU A 77 -12.08 13.50 -3.91
N SER A 78 -12.61 13.44 -5.14
CA SER A 78 -11.85 13.78 -6.37
C SER A 78 -11.32 15.22 -6.44
N ALA A 79 -11.92 16.15 -5.70
CA ALA A 79 -11.41 17.53 -5.63
C ALA A 79 -10.14 17.66 -4.77
N ARG A 80 -9.83 16.64 -3.95
CA ARG A 80 -8.78 16.66 -2.94
C ARG A 80 -7.91 15.40 -2.94
N ASP A 81 -7.97 14.57 -3.98
CA ASP A 81 -7.23 13.31 -4.09
C ASP A 81 -5.83 13.46 -4.72
N ALA A 82 -5.31 14.68 -4.83
CA ALA A 82 -4.01 14.96 -5.46
C ALA A 82 -2.81 14.28 -4.77
N HIS A 83 -3.01 13.71 -3.58
CA HIS A 83 -2.01 12.99 -2.79
C HIS A 83 -2.32 11.48 -2.68
N HIS A 84 -3.34 10.99 -3.40
CA HIS A 84 -3.75 9.59 -3.37
C HIS A 84 -3.71 9.04 -4.79
N PHE A 85 -2.80 8.11 -5.03
CA PHE A 85 -2.46 7.63 -6.35
C PHE A 85 -2.68 6.13 -6.49
N ILE A 86 -2.98 5.72 -7.73
CA ILE A 86 -2.82 4.35 -8.17
C ILE A 86 -1.60 4.28 -9.08
N VAL A 87 -0.66 3.41 -8.77
CA VAL A 87 0.56 3.17 -9.55
C VAL A 87 0.48 1.79 -10.20
N TYR A 88 0.68 1.72 -11.51
CA TYR A 88 0.53 0.48 -12.25
C TYR A 88 1.62 0.25 -13.29
N GLY A 89 1.87 -1.02 -13.57
CA GLY A 89 2.81 -1.47 -14.60
C GLY A 89 2.19 -1.44 -15.99
N TYR A 90 3.02 -1.11 -16.99
CA TYR A 90 2.69 -1.28 -18.40
C TYR A 90 3.90 -1.77 -19.20
N GLU A 91 3.66 -2.45 -20.32
CA GLU A 91 4.73 -2.92 -21.19
C GLU A 91 5.22 -1.77 -22.08
N VAL A 92 6.49 -1.42 -21.99
CA VAL A 92 7.10 -0.49 -22.94
C VAL A 92 7.53 -1.26 -24.17
N GLN A 93 6.86 -1.02 -25.29
CA GLN A 93 7.26 -1.50 -26.61
C GLN A 93 8.31 -0.54 -27.19
N LYS A 94 9.48 -1.06 -27.56
CA LYS A 94 10.42 -0.31 -28.42
C LYS A 94 10.08 -0.52 -29.90
N ARG A 95 10.62 0.35 -30.75
CA ARG A 95 10.51 0.24 -32.22
C ARG A 95 11.50 -0.75 -32.85
N ASP A 96 12.51 -1.22 -32.10
CA ASP A 96 13.62 -2.07 -32.56
C ASP A 96 13.68 -3.43 -31.80
N ASP A 97 14.68 -4.29 -32.09
CA ASP A 97 14.91 -5.66 -31.57
C ASP A 97 15.13 -5.79 -30.04
N ASP A 98 14.94 -4.72 -29.27
CA ASP A 98 15.07 -4.76 -27.81
C ASP A 98 13.90 -5.52 -27.17
N LYS A 99 14.20 -6.24 -26.09
CA LYS A 99 13.16 -6.89 -25.29
C LYS A 99 12.27 -5.84 -24.62
N PRO A 100 10.94 -6.06 -24.56
CA PRO A 100 10.04 -5.20 -23.80
C PRO A 100 10.45 -5.16 -22.32
N TRP A 101 10.16 -4.05 -21.65
CA TRP A 101 10.42 -3.88 -20.22
C TRP A 101 9.23 -3.25 -19.49
N LEU A 102 9.26 -3.34 -18.15
CA LEU A 102 8.26 -2.76 -17.26
C LEU A 102 8.42 -1.22 -17.19
N GLY A 103 7.42 -0.51 -17.69
CA GLY A 103 7.18 0.90 -17.40
C GLY A 103 6.22 1.07 -16.23
N LEU A 104 6.29 2.21 -15.55
CA LEU A 104 5.37 2.59 -14.47
C LEU A 104 4.61 3.84 -14.85
N ALA A 105 3.30 3.83 -14.63
CA ALA A 105 2.42 4.97 -14.75
C ALA A 105 1.67 5.18 -13.43
N ALA A 106 1.15 6.38 -13.23
CA ALA A 106 0.39 6.74 -12.04
C ALA A 106 -0.75 7.69 -12.40
N GLU A 107 -1.85 7.58 -11.68
CA GLU A 107 -2.98 8.51 -11.75
C GLU A 107 -3.58 8.71 -10.36
N THR A 108 -4.22 9.86 -10.11
CA THR A 108 -4.95 10.08 -8.85
C THR A 108 -6.17 9.16 -8.77
N TYR A 109 -6.45 8.65 -7.57
CA TYR A 109 -7.37 7.53 -7.34
C TYR A 109 -8.81 7.77 -7.84
N PHE A 110 -9.33 8.99 -7.71
CA PHE A 110 -10.69 9.34 -8.12
C PHE A 110 -10.73 10.24 -9.35
N SER A 111 -9.81 11.19 -9.46
CA SER A 111 -9.80 12.18 -10.54
C SER A 111 -9.02 11.77 -11.78
N ALA A 112 -8.32 10.63 -11.74
CA ALA A 112 -7.54 10.08 -12.85
C ALA A 112 -6.58 11.10 -13.50
N LYS A 113 -5.98 11.96 -12.66
CA LYS A 113 -4.99 12.95 -13.08
C LYS A 113 -3.61 12.35 -13.01
N GLU A 114 -2.88 12.41 -14.10
CA GLU A 114 -1.51 11.92 -14.18
C GLU A 114 -0.53 12.95 -13.60
N PRO A 115 0.41 12.55 -12.71
CA PRO A 115 1.51 13.40 -12.31
C PRO A 115 2.53 13.49 -13.46
N LYS A 116 3.29 14.60 -13.53
CA LYS A 116 4.33 14.77 -14.56
C LYS A 116 5.42 13.69 -14.51
N THR A 117 5.75 13.24 -13.31
CA THR A 117 6.69 12.16 -13.02
C THR A 117 6.27 11.48 -11.72
N LEU A 118 6.78 10.28 -11.43
CA LEU A 118 6.54 9.63 -10.13
C LEU A 118 7.05 10.49 -8.96
N ASN A 119 8.19 11.18 -9.13
CA ASN A 119 8.72 12.07 -8.08
C ASN A 119 7.84 13.32 -7.85
N ALA A 120 7.10 13.77 -8.87
CA ALA A 120 6.20 14.91 -8.73
C ALA A 120 4.95 14.59 -7.89
N MET A 121 4.64 13.31 -7.64
CA MET A 121 3.55 12.88 -6.75
C MET A 121 3.73 13.45 -5.35
N PHE A 122 4.97 13.47 -4.85
CA PHE A 122 5.27 13.92 -3.48
C PHE A 122 5.09 15.42 -3.28
N ASP A 123 5.19 16.22 -4.35
CA ASP A 123 4.98 17.67 -4.25
C ASP A 123 3.52 18.00 -3.89
N ALA A 124 2.59 17.10 -4.24
CA ALA A 124 1.16 17.19 -3.92
C ALA A 124 0.78 16.54 -2.57
N GLY A 125 1.75 15.94 -1.85
CA GLY A 125 1.51 15.28 -0.57
C GLY A 125 1.04 16.24 0.52
N LEU A 126 0.36 15.68 1.53
CA LEU A 126 -0.26 16.42 2.62
C LEU A 126 0.56 16.37 3.92
N SER A 127 0.35 17.37 4.77
CA SER A 127 0.76 17.26 6.18
C SER A 127 0.01 16.10 6.87
N LYS A 128 0.58 15.58 7.96
CA LYS A 128 -0.02 14.48 8.75
C LYS A 128 -1.50 14.71 9.10
N ASP A 129 -1.85 15.88 9.62
CA ASP A 129 -3.22 16.15 10.08
C ASP A 129 -4.22 16.21 8.91
N SER A 130 -3.82 16.84 7.80
CA SER A 130 -4.64 16.89 6.59
C SER A 130 -4.77 15.51 5.93
N PHE A 131 -3.70 14.72 5.96
CA PHE A 131 -3.69 13.35 5.45
C PHE A 131 -4.63 12.45 6.26
N ASN A 132 -4.55 12.49 7.58
CA ASN A 132 -5.43 11.71 8.46
C ASN A 132 -6.90 12.07 8.26
N ALA A 133 -7.23 13.37 8.14
CA ALA A 133 -8.58 13.81 7.86
C ALA A 133 -9.12 13.28 6.51
N TYR A 134 -8.27 13.25 5.48
CA TYR A 134 -8.63 12.63 4.19
C TYR A 134 -8.84 11.12 4.34
N LEU A 135 -7.92 10.45 5.05
CA LEU A 135 -7.90 9.01 5.22
C LEU A 135 -9.14 8.49 5.96
N ASP A 136 -9.51 9.16 7.06
CA ASP A 136 -10.70 8.80 7.85
C ASP A 136 -11.96 8.85 6.99
N GLU A 137 -12.09 9.88 6.16
CA GLU A 137 -13.24 10.02 5.28
C GLU A 137 -13.23 9.00 4.13
N PHE A 138 -12.05 8.72 3.58
CA PHE A 138 -11.86 7.68 2.58
C PHE A 138 -12.30 6.31 3.10
N LEU A 139 -11.86 5.94 4.31
CA LEU A 139 -12.21 4.66 4.95
C LEU A 139 -13.69 4.56 5.29
N ARG A 140 -14.34 5.66 5.67
CA ARG A 140 -15.78 5.72 5.93
C ARG A 140 -16.63 5.44 4.68
N LEU A 141 -16.11 5.75 3.50
CA LEU A 141 -16.80 5.56 2.22
C LEU A 141 -16.60 4.15 1.63
N LYS A 142 -15.57 3.42 2.05
CA LYS A 142 -15.36 2.02 1.69
C LYS A 142 -16.40 1.11 2.36
N ARG A 143 -16.72 -0.02 1.71
CA ARG A 143 -17.64 -1.01 2.30
C ARG A 143 -17.07 -1.48 3.65
N PRO A 144 -17.93 -1.75 4.65
CA PRO A 144 -17.54 -2.48 5.83
C PRO A 144 -17.37 -3.95 5.45
N ASP A 145 -16.14 -4.41 5.37
CA ASP A 145 -15.75 -5.79 5.45
C ASP A 145 -16.00 -6.24 6.91
N GLY A 146 -16.61 -7.41 7.12
CA GLY A 146 -17.07 -7.93 8.42
C GLY A 146 -15.98 -8.20 9.47
N ARG A 147 -14.84 -7.52 9.37
CA ARG A 147 -13.68 -7.54 10.27
C ARG A 147 -13.58 -6.29 11.15
N SER A 148 -14.54 -5.35 11.08
CA SER A 148 -14.45 -4.03 11.72
C SER A 148 -15.47 -3.82 12.84
N SER A 149 -15.04 -3.91 14.10
CA SER A 149 -15.75 -3.31 15.24
C SER A 149 -14.86 -2.42 16.13
N GLY A 150 -13.73 -1.92 15.60
CA GLY A 150 -12.73 -1.18 16.39
C GLY A 150 -12.37 0.18 15.79
N THR A 151 -12.23 1.17 16.66
CA THR A 151 -11.61 2.47 16.37
C THR A 151 -10.15 2.24 15.97
N ILE A 152 -9.73 2.74 14.79
CA ILE A 152 -8.36 2.57 14.31
C ILE A 152 -7.45 3.51 15.11
N SER A 153 -6.45 2.95 15.79
CA SER A 153 -5.47 3.72 16.56
C SER A 153 -4.37 4.26 15.64
N PRO A 154 -3.87 5.50 15.84
CA PRO A 154 -2.71 6.04 15.12
C PRO A 154 -1.45 5.17 15.16
N THR A 155 -1.32 4.26 16.14
CA THR A 155 -0.21 3.31 16.26
C THR A 155 -0.30 2.15 15.27
N ALA A 156 -1.48 1.81 14.78
CA ALA A 156 -1.67 0.75 13.81
C ALA A 156 -1.07 1.14 12.45
N TYR A 157 -1.08 2.44 12.11
CA TYR A 157 -0.43 3.02 10.93
C TYR A 157 1.10 3.21 11.05
N ALA A 158 1.69 2.94 12.21
CA ALA A 158 3.11 3.18 12.42
C ALA A 158 3.91 1.96 11.93
N SER A 159 4.92 2.20 11.09
CA SER A 159 5.91 1.21 10.68
C SER A 159 7.32 1.77 10.90
N VAL A 160 8.27 0.90 11.21
CA VAL A 160 9.67 1.27 11.45
C VAL A 160 10.52 0.89 10.25
N PHE A 161 11.30 1.86 9.77
CA PHE A 161 12.20 1.71 8.62
C PHE A 161 13.65 1.66 9.08
N GLY A 162 14.34 0.60 8.70
CA GLY A 162 15.80 0.55 8.69
C GLY A 162 16.29 0.69 7.25
N VAL A 163 16.98 1.79 6.93
CA VAL A 163 17.63 1.99 5.62
C VAL A 163 19.14 1.96 5.79
N SER A 164 19.82 1.05 5.08
CA SER A 164 21.28 0.94 5.07
C SER A 164 21.81 0.78 3.66
N LYS A 165 22.82 1.59 3.30
CA LYS A 165 23.52 1.49 2.00
C LYS A 165 24.21 0.13 1.78
N SER A 166 24.58 -0.57 2.84
CA SER A 166 25.30 -1.84 2.77
C SER A 166 24.43 -3.06 3.11
N GLN A 167 23.34 -2.86 3.84
CA GLN A 167 22.50 -3.95 4.36
C GLN A 167 21.07 -3.95 3.80
N GLY A 168 20.75 -3.01 2.90
CA GLY A 168 19.46 -2.92 2.24
C GLY A 168 18.39 -2.23 3.10
N VAL A 169 17.14 -2.50 2.78
CA VAL A 169 15.96 -1.92 3.44
C VAL A 169 15.25 -3.01 4.23
N LYS A 170 14.91 -2.71 5.49
CA LYS A 170 14.00 -3.52 6.32
C LYS A 170 12.81 -2.68 6.75
N THR A 171 11.64 -3.30 6.69
CA THR A 171 10.37 -2.73 7.18
C THR A 171 9.75 -3.71 8.16
N VAL A 172 9.17 -3.17 9.22
CA VAL A 172 8.50 -3.92 10.28
C VAL A 172 7.39 -3.03 10.84
N ALA A 173 6.21 -3.59 11.15
CA ALA A 173 5.15 -2.83 11.80
C ALA A 173 5.65 -2.29 13.15
N MET A 174 5.24 -1.10 13.57
CA MET A 174 5.72 -0.50 14.82
C MET A 174 5.39 -1.39 16.03
N GLU A 175 4.24 -2.06 16.03
CA GLU A 175 3.87 -3.03 17.06
C GLU A 175 4.87 -4.19 17.13
N ASP A 176 5.23 -4.75 15.98
CA ASP A 176 6.25 -5.80 15.89
C ASP A 176 7.65 -5.30 16.29
N TYR A 177 8.01 -4.07 15.92
CA TYR A 177 9.29 -3.47 16.32
C TYR A 177 9.36 -3.24 17.84
N LEU A 178 8.27 -2.75 18.44
CA LEU A 178 8.17 -2.54 19.89
C LEU A 178 8.37 -3.86 20.63
N ILE A 179 7.75 -4.94 20.16
CA ILE A 179 7.83 -6.28 20.77
C ILE A 179 9.22 -6.90 20.56
N HIS A 180 9.72 -6.93 19.33
CA HIS A 180 10.91 -7.70 18.98
C HIS A 180 12.22 -6.98 19.26
N GLU A 181 12.28 -5.67 19.00
CA GLU A 181 13.53 -4.90 19.05
C GLU A 181 13.63 -4.09 20.34
N LEU A 182 12.51 -3.54 20.82
CA LEU A 182 12.47 -2.75 22.07
C LEU A 182 12.06 -3.57 23.30
N LYS A 183 11.69 -4.85 23.13
CA LYS A 183 11.26 -5.76 24.20
C LYS A 183 10.11 -5.20 25.04
N TYR A 184 9.21 -4.47 24.41
CA TYR A 184 8.03 -3.92 25.05
C TYR A 184 7.05 -5.06 25.39
N GLU A 185 6.80 -5.29 26.67
CA GLU A 185 5.84 -6.30 27.12
C GLU A 185 4.42 -5.72 27.10
N TYR A 186 3.66 -6.04 26.05
CA TYR A 186 2.22 -5.82 26.02
C TYR A 186 1.54 -6.91 26.85
N THR A 187 0.87 -6.53 27.94
CA THR A 187 0.05 -7.45 28.72
C THR A 187 -1.23 -7.74 27.94
N MET A 188 -1.21 -8.78 27.10
CA MET A 188 -2.43 -9.24 26.43
C MET A 188 -3.42 -9.77 27.47
N GLU A 189 -4.69 -9.37 27.37
CA GLU A 189 -5.75 -10.10 28.06
C GLU A 189 -5.78 -11.55 27.56
N PRO A 190 -6.07 -12.53 28.44
CA PRO A 190 -5.99 -13.94 28.10
C PRO A 190 -6.90 -14.26 26.90
N PRO A 191 -6.43 -15.13 25.97
CA PRO A 191 -7.16 -15.43 24.75
C PRO A 191 -8.55 -15.98 25.07
N GLN A 192 -9.59 -15.35 24.51
CA GLN A 192 -10.98 -15.70 24.80
C GLN A 192 -11.37 -17.09 24.27
N ASN A 193 -10.60 -17.68 23.35
CA ASN A 193 -10.75 -19.08 22.91
C ASN A 193 -9.42 -19.63 22.36
N ALA A 194 -9.07 -20.87 22.75
CA ALA A 194 -7.97 -21.64 22.16
C ALA A 194 -8.54 -22.68 21.18
N HIS A 195 -8.21 -22.58 19.90
CA HIS A 195 -8.47 -23.64 18.93
C HIS A 195 -7.21 -24.49 18.76
N GLU A 196 -7.28 -25.75 19.19
CA GLU A 196 -6.24 -26.74 18.88
C GLU A 196 -6.28 -27.10 17.39
N ILE A 197 -5.22 -26.74 16.67
CA ILE A 197 -5.00 -27.20 15.30
C ILE A 197 -4.43 -28.62 15.37
N ARG A 198 -5.24 -29.63 15.02
CA ARG A 198 -4.75 -30.99 14.78
C ARG A 198 -4.16 -31.07 13.38
N LEU A 199 -2.84 -31.23 13.30
CA LEU A 199 -2.13 -31.49 12.04
C LEU A 199 -2.53 -32.88 11.50
N PRO A 200 -2.99 -32.99 10.24
CA PRO A 200 -3.26 -34.28 9.64
C PRO A 200 -1.95 -34.94 9.17
N GLY A 201 -1.67 -36.16 9.65
CA GLY A 201 -0.75 -37.07 8.96
C GLY A 201 0.57 -37.44 9.65
N MET A 202 0.55 -37.78 10.95
CA MET A 202 1.56 -38.71 11.51
C MET A 202 0.86 -39.92 12.14
N GLY A 203 0.25 -40.74 11.27
CA GLY A 203 -0.15 -42.10 11.60
C GLY A 203 1.04 -43.02 11.39
N GLY A 204 1.63 -43.51 12.49
CA GLY A 204 2.71 -44.47 12.49
C GLY A 204 2.35 -45.77 11.76
N ARG A 205 3.36 -46.40 11.16
CA ARG A 205 3.35 -47.83 10.88
C ARG A 205 4.18 -48.51 11.96
N PHE A 206 3.54 -49.43 12.67
CA PHE A 206 4.18 -50.52 13.40
C PHE A 206 4.86 -51.48 12.41
#